data_AF-A0A969B7P2-F1
#
_entry.id   AF-A0A969B7P2-F1
#
_cell.length_a   1.000
_cell.length_b   1.000
_cell.length_c   1.000
_cell.angle_alpha   90.00
_cell.angle_beta   90.00
_cell.angle_gamma   90.00
#
_symmetry.space_group_name_H-M   'P 1'
#
loop_
_entity.id
_entity.type
_entity.pdbx_description
1 polymer ?
#
loop_
_entity_poly.entity_id
_entity_poly.type
_entity_poly.pdbx_seq_one_letter_code
_entity_poly.pdbx_strand_id
1 'polypeptide(L)'
;MIKFILLVLIVWTGWQLIKSFANRGKSNDKQNPFSTFETSNHSQTHTQQKNSMGFFDRFKKKEALHYDPSNLKIEDLRVGFMFDYDMLTWEIKEEYEYDWGNNYFTREYKLETATDTAYLHIDYNDEGAMTLSRKLKVRSLGEDIPEEIIEKKCPPKKISYQGVDYFLDKESPGYFSDEPENDDSWTEFISWDYYDASETQVACVEQWGAREFEASHGVVVNDYEITNILPAAT
;
A
#
# COMPACT_ATOMS: atom_id res chain seq x y z
N MET A 1 40.81 -3.30 -6.09
CA MET A 1 40.90 -2.20 -5.10
C MET A 1 40.32 -0.88 -5.62
N ILE A 2 40.55 -0.49 -6.88
CA ILE A 2 40.06 0.79 -7.45
C ILE A 2 38.53 0.83 -7.70
N LYS A 3 37.89 -0.31 -8.01
CA LYS A 3 36.43 -0.38 -8.23
C LYS A 3 35.58 -0.18 -6.96
N PHE A 4 36.12 -0.46 -5.77
CA PHE A 4 35.38 -0.34 -4.51
C PHE A 4 35.31 1.12 -4.03
N ILE A 5 36.33 1.93 -4.35
CA ILE A 5 36.38 3.35 -3.96
C ILE A 5 35.42 4.18 -4.84
N LEU A 6 35.21 3.79 -6.11
CA LEU A 6 34.30 4.48 -7.01
C LEU A 6 32.83 4.29 -6.61
N LEU A 7 32.46 3.12 -6.09
CA LEU A 7 31.08 2.83 -5.68
C LEU A 7 30.68 3.60 -4.41
N VAL A 8 31.61 3.71 -3.44
CA VAL A 8 31.39 4.47 -2.20
C VAL A 8 31.27 5.98 -2.47
N LEU A 9 31.99 6.50 -3.46
CA LEU A 9 31.90 7.92 -3.85
C LEU A 9 30.57 8.28 -4.53
N ILE A 10 29.96 7.36 -5.29
CA ILE A 10 28.66 7.60 -5.96
C ILE A 10 27.51 7.64 -4.94
N VAL A 11 27.54 6.75 -3.94
CA VAL A 11 26.53 6.75 -2.86
C VAL A 11 26.66 7.99 -1.96
N TRP A 12 27.89 8.46 -1.72
CA TRP A 12 28.13 9.62 -0.86
C TRP A 12 27.75 10.96 -1.51
N THR A 13 27.95 11.12 -2.82
CA THR A 13 27.53 12.35 -3.54
C THR A 13 26.03 12.40 -3.78
N GLY A 14 25.36 11.24 -3.98
CA GLY A 14 23.90 11.15 -4.05
C GLY A 14 23.22 11.61 -2.75
N TRP A 15 23.75 11.22 -1.60
CA TRP A 15 23.20 11.61 -0.29
C TRP A 15 23.32 13.11 0.02
N GLN A 16 24.37 13.79 -0.44
CA GLN A 16 24.54 15.24 -0.22
C GLN A 16 23.59 16.09 -1.07
N LEU A 17 23.21 15.62 -2.26
CA LEU A 17 22.27 16.32 -3.13
C LEU A 17 20.85 16.33 -2.54
N ILE A 18 20.40 15.21 -1.97
CA ILE A 18 19.06 15.06 -1.35
C ILE A 18 18.89 16.01 -0.14
N LYS A 19 19.93 16.22 0.69
CA LYS A 19 19.86 17.15 1.82
C LYS A 19 19.73 18.63 1.40
N SER A 20 20.18 18.99 0.19
CA SER A 20 20.12 20.37 -0.28
C SER A 20 18.73 20.79 -0.77
N PHE A 21 17.91 19.84 -1.23
CA PHE A 21 16.54 20.08 -1.67
C PHE A 21 15.54 20.17 -0.52
N ALA A 22 15.74 19.41 0.56
CA ALA A 22 14.85 19.42 1.74
C ALA A 22 14.87 20.74 2.55
N ASN A 23 15.87 21.60 2.36
CA ASN A 23 16.07 22.81 3.18
C ASN A 23 15.60 24.13 2.52
N ARG A 24 14.89 24.08 1.40
CA ARG A 24 14.49 25.30 0.65
C ARG A 24 13.04 25.75 0.83
N GLY A 25 12.27 25.10 1.70
CA GLY A 25 10.82 25.34 1.86
C GLY A 25 10.37 25.83 3.23
N LYS A 26 11.07 26.77 3.87
CA LYS A 26 10.54 27.47 5.06
C LYS A 26 10.67 28.99 4.90
N SER A 27 9.65 29.62 4.31
CA SER A 27 9.38 31.05 4.52
C SER A 27 8.18 31.20 5.45
N ASN A 28 8.43 31.83 6.60
CA ASN A 28 7.42 32.28 7.54
C ASN A 28 6.65 33.45 6.93
N ASP A 29 5.32 33.40 6.94
CA ASP A 29 4.50 34.59 7.11
C ASP A 29 3.18 34.24 7.82
N LYS A 30 3.05 34.73 9.05
CA LYS A 30 1.81 34.71 9.84
C LYS A 30 1.28 36.13 9.89
N GLN A 31 0.15 36.40 9.25
CA GLN A 31 -0.74 37.49 9.66
C GLN A 31 -2.20 37.06 9.48
N ASN A 32 -2.93 37.10 10.60
CA ASN A 32 -4.34 36.83 10.69
C ASN A 32 -4.99 38.09 11.29
N PRO A 33 -5.82 38.84 10.56
CA PRO A 33 -6.67 39.83 11.17
C PRO A 33 -8.13 39.40 10.97
N PHE A 34 -8.86 39.21 12.06
CA PHE A 34 -10.29 39.48 12.27
C PHE A 34 -10.86 38.53 13.32
N SER A 35 -10.88 39.01 14.57
CA SER A 35 -11.80 38.55 15.59
C SER A 35 -12.35 39.79 16.27
N THR A 36 -13.62 40.12 16.04
CA THR A 36 -14.43 40.85 17.02
C THR A 36 -15.91 40.88 16.62
N PHE A 37 -16.74 40.77 17.67
CA PHE A 37 -18.17 41.06 17.79
C PHE A 37 -19.18 39.93 17.60
N GLU A 38 -19.49 39.26 18.71
CA GLU A 38 -20.84 38.79 19.05
C GLU A 38 -21.28 39.35 20.42
N THR A 39 -22.45 40.00 20.42
CA THR A 39 -23.43 40.17 21.52
C THR A 39 -24.76 40.50 20.82
N SER A 40 -25.97 40.08 21.18
CA SER A 40 -26.53 39.33 22.30
C SER A 40 -28.01 38.99 21.97
N ASN A 41 -28.47 37.88 22.53
CA ASN A 41 -29.83 37.43 22.89
C ASN A 41 -31.10 38.19 22.42
N HIS A 42 -32.05 37.41 21.86
CA HIS A 42 -33.47 37.58 22.16
C HIS A 42 -34.23 36.25 22.14
N SER A 43 -34.88 35.92 23.26
CA SER A 43 -35.81 34.80 23.44
C SER A 43 -37.18 35.10 22.85
N GLN A 44 -37.84 34.11 22.21
CA GLN A 44 -39.30 33.94 22.27
C GLN A 44 -39.70 32.46 22.15
N THR A 45 -40.66 32.06 22.99
CA THR A 45 -41.30 30.75 23.03
C THR A 45 -42.65 30.82 22.30
N HIS A 46 -43.05 29.74 21.61
CA HIS A 46 -44.47 29.41 21.39
C HIS A 46 -44.64 27.93 20.96
N THR A 47 -45.67 27.29 21.50
CA THR A 47 -45.97 25.85 21.44
C THR A 47 -46.91 25.48 20.28
N GLN A 48 -46.77 24.24 19.79
CA GLN A 48 -47.72 23.37 19.04
C GLN A 48 -47.86 23.54 17.52
N GLN A 49 -47.42 22.53 16.75
CA GLN A 49 -48.33 21.54 16.12
C GLN A 49 -47.52 20.40 15.45
N LYS A 50 -47.88 19.15 15.78
CA LYS A 50 -47.46 17.94 15.05
C LYS A 50 -48.07 18.00 13.65
N ASN A 51 -47.22 18.09 12.63
CA ASN A 51 -47.51 17.56 11.31
C ASN A 51 -46.42 16.56 10.96
N SER A 52 -46.81 15.29 10.90
CA SER A 52 -46.04 14.21 10.30
C SER A 52 -45.92 14.47 8.80
N MET A 53 -44.69 14.61 8.31
CA MET A 53 -44.40 14.52 6.88
C MET A 53 -43.03 13.85 6.68
N GLY A 54 -43.08 12.67 6.06
CA GLY A 54 -42.05 12.12 5.17
C GLY A 54 -40.62 11.98 5.70
N PHE A 55 -40.30 10.79 6.24
CA PHE A 55 -38.93 10.28 6.38
C PHE A 55 -38.31 9.83 5.04
N PHE A 56 -38.58 10.55 3.95
CA PHE A 56 -38.02 10.27 2.62
C PHE A 56 -37.79 11.58 1.87
N ASP A 57 -36.59 12.13 2.01
CA ASP A 57 -35.82 12.66 0.87
C ASP A 57 -34.43 13.13 1.34
N ARG A 58 -33.53 12.16 1.55
CA ARG A 58 -32.09 12.42 1.46
C ARG A 58 -31.68 12.05 0.04
N PHE A 59 -31.90 12.98 -0.88
CA PHE A 59 -31.25 12.97 -2.19
C PHE A 59 -29.72 13.03 -1.99
N LYS A 60 -29.09 11.87 -1.83
CA LYS A 60 -27.67 11.72 -2.14
C LYS A 60 -27.56 11.93 -3.65
N LYS A 61 -26.95 13.03 -4.04
CA LYS A 61 -26.48 13.25 -5.41
C LYS A 61 -25.60 12.03 -5.74
N LYS A 62 -26.06 11.16 -6.65
CA LYS A 62 -25.22 10.08 -7.17
C LYS A 62 -24.05 10.76 -7.85
N GLU A 63 -22.90 10.76 -7.21
CA GLU A 63 -21.65 11.03 -7.91
C GLU A 63 -21.57 10.04 -9.08
N ALA A 64 -21.19 10.53 -10.25
CA ALA A 64 -21.03 9.67 -11.40
C ALA A 64 -19.99 8.60 -11.03
N LEU A 65 -20.31 7.33 -11.26
CA LEU A 65 -19.36 6.25 -11.04
C LEU A 65 -18.11 6.55 -11.86
N HIS A 66 -16.94 6.45 -11.23
CA HIS A 66 -15.64 6.67 -11.87
C HIS A 66 -15.24 5.51 -12.80
N TYR A 67 -16.07 4.45 -12.90
CA TYR A 67 -15.83 3.22 -13.64
C TYR A 67 -17.05 2.83 -14.50
N ASP A 68 -16.84 1.99 -15.51
CA ASP A 68 -17.92 1.38 -16.30
C ASP A 68 -18.44 0.13 -15.57
N PRO A 69 -19.66 0.15 -14.98
CA PRO A 69 -20.18 -0.98 -14.22
C PRO A 69 -20.43 -2.23 -15.08
N SER A 70 -20.40 -2.11 -16.42
CA SER A 70 -20.55 -3.23 -17.35
C SER A 70 -19.23 -3.85 -17.80
N ASN A 71 -18.09 -3.23 -17.46
CA ASN A 71 -16.76 -3.68 -17.84
C ASN A 71 -15.72 -3.27 -16.79
N LEU A 72 -15.85 -3.85 -15.59
CA LEU A 72 -14.92 -3.63 -14.49
C LEU A 72 -13.58 -4.33 -14.75
N LYS A 73 -12.50 -3.60 -14.50
CA LYS A 73 -11.13 -4.09 -14.63
C LYS A 73 -10.38 -4.06 -13.30
N ILE A 74 -9.17 -4.61 -13.31
CA ILE A 74 -8.25 -4.58 -12.17
C ILE A 74 -7.97 -3.15 -11.69
N GLU A 75 -7.87 -2.19 -12.61
CA GLU A 75 -7.63 -0.78 -12.27
C GLU A 75 -8.83 -0.10 -11.57
N ASP A 76 -10.01 -0.74 -11.62
CA ASP A 76 -11.23 -0.26 -10.98
C ASP A 76 -11.41 -0.80 -9.55
N LEU A 77 -10.52 -1.68 -9.07
CA LEU A 77 -10.62 -2.26 -7.72
C LEU A 77 -10.54 -1.19 -6.63
N ARG A 78 -11.49 -1.21 -5.69
CA ARG A 78 -11.57 -0.28 -4.56
C ARG A 78 -12.01 -1.01 -3.30
N VAL A 79 -11.77 -0.40 -2.15
CA VAL A 79 -12.32 -0.88 -0.86
C VAL A 79 -13.83 -1.12 -0.95
N GLY A 80 -14.26 -2.28 -0.46
CA GLY A 80 -15.63 -2.78 -0.49
C GLY A 80 -16.01 -3.55 -1.77
N PHE A 81 -15.14 -3.58 -2.79
CA PHE A 81 -15.37 -4.44 -3.95
C PHE A 81 -15.15 -5.91 -3.59
N MET A 82 -15.75 -6.79 -4.37
CA MET A 82 -15.56 -8.23 -4.28
C MET A 82 -15.12 -8.80 -5.63
N PHE A 83 -14.36 -9.88 -5.63
CA PHE A 83 -14.02 -10.62 -6.84
C PHE A 83 -13.81 -12.11 -6.52
N ASP A 84 -13.90 -12.95 -7.54
CA ASP A 84 -13.64 -14.37 -7.44
C ASP A 84 -12.22 -14.70 -7.91
N TYR A 85 -11.49 -15.46 -7.09
CA TYR A 85 -10.18 -16.03 -7.40
C TYR A 85 -10.00 -17.35 -6.63
N ASP A 86 -9.47 -18.37 -7.31
CA ASP A 86 -9.23 -19.72 -6.76
C ASP A 86 -10.43 -20.31 -6.00
N MET A 87 -11.61 -20.24 -6.62
CA MET A 87 -12.90 -20.73 -6.08
C MET A 87 -13.36 -20.04 -4.78
N LEU A 88 -12.74 -18.93 -4.40
CA LEU A 88 -13.11 -18.11 -3.27
C LEU A 88 -13.56 -16.73 -3.75
N THR A 89 -14.54 -16.17 -3.04
CA THR A 89 -14.92 -14.77 -3.21
C THR A 89 -14.22 -13.93 -2.16
N TRP A 90 -13.41 -12.99 -2.61
CA TRP A 90 -12.60 -12.09 -1.80
C TRP A 90 -13.25 -10.73 -1.73
N GLU A 91 -13.26 -10.11 -0.55
CA GLU A 91 -13.67 -8.72 -0.35
C GLU A 91 -12.44 -7.85 -0.07
N ILE A 92 -12.34 -6.70 -0.74
CA ILE A 92 -11.27 -5.72 -0.51
C ILE A 92 -11.61 -4.91 0.74
N LYS A 93 -10.76 -4.98 1.76
CA LYS A 93 -10.97 -4.31 3.04
C LYS A 93 -10.18 -3.03 3.19
N GLU A 94 -8.95 -3.03 2.69
CA GLU A 94 -8.01 -1.92 2.80
C GLU A 94 -7.22 -1.81 1.49
N GLU A 95 -6.74 -0.60 1.20
CA GLU A 95 -5.90 -0.27 0.04
C GLU A 95 -4.67 0.45 0.58
N TYR A 96 -3.49 0.02 0.12
CA TYR A 96 -2.21 0.59 0.49
C TYR A 96 -1.47 1.03 -0.77
N GLU A 97 -0.59 2.03 -0.63
CA GLU A 97 0.23 2.55 -1.72
C GLU A 97 1.72 2.49 -1.38
N TYR A 98 2.52 2.20 -2.40
CA TYR A 98 3.97 2.14 -2.31
C TYR A 98 4.60 3.12 -3.28
N ASP A 99 5.56 3.92 -2.80
CA ASP A 99 6.42 4.79 -3.61
C ASP A 99 7.82 4.19 -3.69
N TRP A 100 8.22 3.78 -4.89
CA TRP A 100 9.54 3.20 -5.19
C TRP A 100 10.52 4.23 -5.74
N GLY A 101 10.16 5.52 -5.69
CA GLY A 101 10.89 6.63 -6.25
C GLY A 101 10.64 6.81 -7.74
N ASN A 102 11.13 7.93 -8.29
CA ASN A 102 11.00 8.26 -9.73
C ASN A 102 9.54 8.28 -10.24
N ASN A 103 8.58 8.63 -9.39
CA ASN A 103 7.14 8.56 -9.66
C ASN A 103 6.65 7.15 -10.01
N TYR A 104 7.29 6.11 -9.46
CA TYR A 104 6.90 4.72 -9.64
C TYR A 104 6.07 4.27 -8.43
N PHE A 105 4.76 4.13 -8.63
CA PHE A 105 3.81 3.76 -7.59
C PHE A 105 3.17 2.41 -7.88
N THR A 106 3.00 1.61 -6.83
CA THR A 106 2.22 0.36 -6.88
C THR A 106 1.22 0.33 -5.73
N ARG A 107 0.22 -0.57 -5.82
CA ARG A 107 -0.82 -0.70 -4.80
C ARG A 107 -0.89 -2.11 -4.28
N GLU A 108 -1.31 -2.24 -3.03
CA GLU A 108 -1.67 -3.51 -2.44
C GLU A 108 -3.06 -3.44 -1.83
N TYR A 109 -3.83 -4.50 -2.01
CA TYR A 109 -5.16 -4.64 -1.45
C TYR A 109 -5.16 -5.73 -0.41
N LYS A 110 -5.61 -5.41 0.80
CA LYS A 110 -5.92 -6.43 1.80
C LYS A 110 -7.26 -7.05 1.48
N LEU A 111 -7.24 -8.36 1.29
CA LEU A 111 -8.39 -9.17 0.93
C LEU A 111 -8.80 -10.05 2.10
N GLU A 112 -10.11 -10.19 2.30
CA GLU A 112 -10.65 -11.10 3.29
C GLU A 112 -11.72 -12.01 2.70
N THR A 113 -11.69 -13.27 3.13
CA THR A 113 -12.82 -14.20 3.07
C THR A 113 -13.32 -14.49 4.49
N ALA A 114 -14.26 -15.41 4.64
CA ALA A 114 -14.69 -15.86 5.96
C ALA A 114 -13.59 -16.57 6.77
N THR A 115 -12.54 -17.08 6.12
CA THR A 115 -11.53 -17.97 6.74
C THR A 115 -10.09 -17.61 6.42
N ASP A 116 -9.86 -16.63 5.54
CA ASP A 116 -8.53 -16.33 5.01
C ASP A 116 -8.33 -14.83 4.80
N THR A 117 -7.07 -14.39 4.90
CA THR A 117 -6.63 -13.03 4.63
C THR A 117 -5.41 -13.11 3.71
N ALA A 118 -5.49 -12.39 2.60
CA ALA A 118 -4.43 -12.33 1.61
C ALA A 118 -4.20 -10.87 1.17
N TYR A 119 -3.10 -10.64 0.46
CA TYR A 119 -2.68 -9.33 0.02
C TYR A 119 -2.40 -9.40 -1.48
N LEU A 120 -3.15 -8.64 -2.28
CA LEU A 120 -2.97 -8.57 -3.72
C LEU A 120 -2.16 -7.32 -4.06
N HIS A 121 -0.90 -7.51 -4.42
CA HIS A 121 -0.03 -6.47 -4.92
C HIS A 121 -0.19 -6.33 -6.43
N ILE A 122 -0.28 -5.10 -6.92
CA ILE A 122 -0.47 -4.77 -8.33
C ILE A 122 0.52 -3.69 -8.73
N ASP A 123 1.37 -4.02 -9.69
CA ASP A 123 2.24 -3.07 -10.35
C ASP A 123 1.62 -2.62 -11.68
N TYR A 124 1.03 -1.42 -11.70
CA TYR A 124 0.39 -0.88 -12.91
C TYR A 124 1.39 -0.41 -13.97
N ASN A 125 2.68 -0.34 -13.63
CA ASN A 125 3.73 0.09 -14.57
C ASN A 125 4.32 -1.10 -15.34
N ASP A 126 4.06 -2.33 -14.91
CA ASP A 126 4.46 -3.56 -15.58
C ASP A 126 3.24 -4.45 -15.83
N GLU A 127 2.85 -4.57 -17.10
CA GLU A 127 1.59 -5.20 -17.49
C GLU A 127 1.51 -6.65 -17.00
N GLY A 128 0.58 -6.93 -16.08
CA GLY A 128 0.36 -8.28 -15.55
C GLY A 128 1.23 -8.67 -14.35
N ALA A 129 2.03 -7.75 -13.79
CA ALA A 129 2.78 -8.00 -12.57
C ALA A 129 1.88 -7.89 -11.33
N MET A 130 1.22 -8.99 -10.99
CA MET A 130 0.46 -9.10 -9.74
C MET A 130 0.92 -10.30 -8.91
N THR A 131 0.89 -10.12 -7.60
CA THR A 131 1.14 -11.22 -6.67
C THR A 131 0.06 -11.27 -5.61
N LEU A 132 -0.38 -12.48 -5.28
CA LEU A 132 -1.28 -12.73 -4.16
C LEU A 132 -0.51 -13.44 -3.06
N SER A 133 -0.31 -12.76 -1.92
CA SER A 133 0.55 -13.23 -0.84
C SER A 133 -0.18 -13.36 0.49
N ARG A 134 0.39 -14.15 1.40
CA ARG A 134 -0.02 -14.26 2.80
C ARG A 134 1.18 -13.99 3.69
N LYS A 135 0.93 -13.27 4.79
CA LYS A 135 1.95 -13.05 5.81
C LYS A 135 2.38 -14.37 6.43
N LEU A 136 3.69 -14.49 6.67
CA LEU A 136 4.27 -15.58 7.42
C LEU A 136 5.27 -15.04 8.44
N LYS A 137 5.71 -15.91 9.35
CA LYS A 137 6.81 -15.55 10.25
C LYS A 137 8.10 -15.61 9.46
N VAL A 138 8.92 -14.55 9.49
CA VAL A 138 10.22 -14.49 8.79
C VAL A 138 11.08 -15.74 9.03
N ARG A 139 11.08 -16.26 10.26
CA ARG A 139 11.80 -17.48 10.65
C ARG A 139 11.39 -18.74 9.88
N SER A 140 10.23 -18.75 9.24
CA SER A 140 9.77 -19.83 8.39
C SER A 140 10.50 -19.89 7.04
N LEU A 141 11.08 -18.78 6.57
CA LEU A 141 11.93 -18.71 5.37
C LEU A 141 13.41 -19.07 5.66
N GLY A 142 13.79 -19.01 6.93
CA GLY A 142 15.13 -19.31 7.44
C GLY A 142 15.34 -18.68 8.82
N GLU A 143 16.04 -19.37 9.73
CA GLU A 143 16.14 -18.93 11.14
C GLU A 143 16.92 -17.61 11.31
N ASP A 144 17.92 -17.35 10.46
CA ASP A 144 18.91 -16.28 10.65
C ASP A 144 18.79 -15.12 9.64
N ILE A 145 17.68 -15.01 8.90
CA ILE A 145 17.55 -13.98 7.84
C ILE A 145 17.68 -12.55 8.40
N PRO A 146 16.96 -12.15 9.47
CA PRO A 146 17.10 -10.81 10.05
C PRO A 146 18.53 -10.51 10.51
N GLU A 147 19.15 -11.47 11.20
CA GLU A 147 20.51 -11.36 11.72
C GLU A 147 21.52 -11.19 10.57
N GLU A 148 21.39 -11.99 9.51
CA GLU A 148 22.23 -11.89 8.31
C GLU A 148 22.12 -10.50 7.66
N ILE A 149 20.91 -10.00 7.48
CA ILE A 149 20.68 -8.66 6.89
C ILE A 149 21.28 -7.58 7.79
N ILE A 150 21.07 -7.64 9.11
CA ILE A 150 21.57 -6.63 10.04
C ILE A 150 23.10 -6.61 10.08
N GLU A 151 23.74 -7.77 10.18
CA GLU A 151 25.18 -7.90 10.37
C GLU A 151 25.96 -7.70 9.07
N LYS A 152 25.48 -8.29 7.97
CA LYS A 152 26.19 -8.26 6.67
C LYS A 152 25.73 -7.11 5.78
N LYS A 153 24.63 -6.43 6.14
CA LYS A 153 24.00 -5.40 5.29
C LYS A 153 23.64 -5.92 3.91
N CYS A 154 23.28 -7.20 3.82
CA CYS A 154 22.95 -7.86 2.57
C CYS A 154 21.98 -9.01 2.85
N PRO A 155 20.89 -9.14 2.08
CA PRO A 155 20.00 -10.30 2.16
C PRO A 155 20.69 -11.59 1.73
N PRO A 156 20.23 -12.76 2.21
CA PRO A 156 20.64 -14.04 1.64
C PRO A 156 20.27 -14.06 0.15
N LYS A 157 21.11 -14.65 -0.70
CA LYS A 157 20.81 -14.78 -2.14
C LYS A 157 19.79 -15.88 -2.47
N LYS A 158 19.54 -16.74 -1.49
CA LYS A 158 18.69 -17.92 -1.62
C LYS A 158 18.04 -18.18 -0.28
N ILE A 159 16.75 -18.45 -0.30
CA ILE A 159 15.96 -18.90 0.86
C ILE A 159 15.20 -20.17 0.47
N SER A 160 14.73 -20.93 1.47
CA SER A 160 13.97 -22.15 1.22
C SER A 160 12.72 -22.17 2.09
N TYR A 161 11.57 -22.45 1.50
CA TYR A 161 10.29 -22.52 2.18
C TYR A 161 9.47 -23.67 1.63
N GLN A 162 8.94 -24.51 2.53
CA GLN A 162 8.13 -25.70 2.18
C GLN A 162 8.76 -26.62 1.11
N GLY A 163 10.09 -26.72 1.08
CA GLY A 163 10.81 -27.55 0.12
C GLY A 163 11.02 -26.91 -1.26
N VAL A 164 10.61 -25.67 -1.45
CA VAL A 164 10.88 -24.85 -2.65
C VAL A 164 12.05 -23.91 -2.35
N ASP A 165 12.93 -23.79 -3.33
CA ASP A 165 14.05 -22.85 -3.30
C ASP A 165 13.67 -21.56 -4.02
N TYR A 166 13.91 -20.43 -3.37
CA TYR A 166 13.70 -19.10 -3.93
C TYR A 166 15.03 -18.36 -4.04
N PHE A 167 15.17 -17.56 -5.08
CA PHE A 167 16.37 -16.81 -5.40
C PHE A 167 16.07 -15.32 -5.35
N LEU A 168 16.98 -14.56 -4.74
CA LEU A 168 16.85 -13.11 -4.64
C LEU A 168 16.82 -12.52 -6.06
N ASP A 169 15.74 -11.81 -6.36
CA ASP A 169 15.54 -11.14 -7.65
C ASP A 169 15.78 -9.63 -7.52
N LYS A 170 15.12 -9.01 -6.54
CA LYS A 170 15.10 -7.55 -6.40
C LYS A 170 15.32 -7.10 -4.96
N GLU A 171 16.02 -5.98 -4.82
CA GLU A 171 16.10 -5.18 -3.59
C GLU A 171 15.51 -3.81 -3.89
N SER A 172 14.49 -3.42 -3.14
CA SER A 172 13.69 -2.22 -3.40
C SER A 172 13.52 -1.42 -2.11
N PRO A 173 14.34 -0.38 -1.87
CA PRO A 173 14.00 0.63 -0.86
C PRO A 173 12.78 1.44 -1.34
N GLY A 174 11.85 1.73 -0.44
CA GLY A 174 10.62 2.45 -0.78
C GLY A 174 9.96 3.10 0.42
N TYR A 175 8.81 3.71 0.16
CA TYR A 175 7.90 4.22 1.18
C TYR A 175 6.54 3.55 1.04
N PHE A 176 5.90 3.27 2.17
CA PHE A 176 4.57 2.68 2.26
C PHE A 176 3.62 3.65 2.96
N SER A 177 2.35 3.68 2.52
CA SER A 177 1.29 4.38 3.21
C SER A 177 -0.05 3.63 3.12
N ASP A 178 -0.76 3.59 4.26
CA ASP A 178 -2.16 3.15 4.38
C ASP A 178 -3.16 4.32 4.32
N GLU A 179 -2.66 5.56 4.25
CA GLU A 179 -3.44 6.78 4.07
C GLU A 179 -2.70 7.72 3.09
N PRO A 180 -2.56 7.37 1.80
CA PRO A 180 -1.67 8.09 0.87
C PRO A 180 -2.02 9.56 0.65
N GLU A 181 -3.27 9.96 0.96
CA GLU A 181 -3.72 11.36 0.96
C GLU A 181 -3.12 12.20 2.10
N ASN A 182 -2.53 11.56 3.11
CA ASN A 182 -1.92 12.17 4.28
C ASN A 182 -0.38 12.12 4.14
N ASP A 183 0.25 13.26 3.84
CA ASP A 183 1.71 13.38 3.64
C ASP A 183 2.54 12.85 4.82
N ASP A 184 2.00 12.83 6.04
CA ASP A 184 2.71 12.37 7.25
C ASP A 184 2.58 10.84 7.49
N SER A 185 1.84 10.11 6.65
CA SER A 185 1.60 8.66 6.81
C SER A 185 2.70 7.76 6.22
N TRP A 186 3.59 8.33 5.40
CA TRP A 186 4.57 7.55 4.65
C TRP A 186 5.71 7.03 5.53
N THR A 187 5.94 5.71 5.46
CA THR A 187 6.94 5.00 6.24
C THR A 187 8.00 4.35 5.35
N GLU A 188 9.28 4.61 5.62
CA GLU A 188 10.41 4.02 4.88
C GLU A 188 10.58 2.54 5.22
N PHE A 189 10.84 1.73 4.19
CA PHE A 189 11.16 0.31 4.33
C PHE A 189 12.05 -0.17 3.18
N ILE A 190 12.57 -1.40 3.30
CA ILE A 190 13.28 -2.10 2.23
C ILE A 190 12.58 -3.42 2.00
N SER A 191 12.23 -3.70 0.75
CA SER A 191 11.72 -4.99 0.29
C SER A 191 12.80 -5.79 -0.43
N TRP A 192 12.82 -7.10 -0.18
CA TRP A 192 13.56 -8.08 -0.95
C TRP A 192 12.61 -9.13 -1.51
N ASP A 193 12.52 -9.16 -2.83
CA ASP A 193 11.67 -10.10 -3.55
C ASP A 193 12.48 -11.30 -4.03
N TYR A 194 11.93 -12.48 -3.79
CA TYR A 194 12.52 -13.75 -4.18
C TYR A 194 11.52 -14.55 -5.00
N TYR A 195 11.99 -15.15 -6.09
CA TYR A 195 11.17 -16.01 -6.94
C TYR A 195 11.70 -17.43 -6.94
N ASP A 196 10.79 -18.39 -7.10
CA ASP A 196 11.19 -19.76 -7.42
C ASP A 196 11.79 -19.82 -8.83
N ALA A 197 12.42 -20.95 -9.17
CA ALA A 197 13.07 -21.11 -10.48
C ALA A 197 12.11 -21.04 -11.68
N SER A 198 10.80 -21.13 -11.43
CA SER A 198 9.74 -21.03 -12.45
C SER A 198 9.07 -19.65 -12.51
N GLU A 199 9.43 -18.73 -11.61
CA GLU A 199 8.82 -17.41 -11.47
C GLU A 199 7.30 -17.47 -11.23
N THR A 200 6.81 -18.54 -10.59
CA THR A 200 5.36 -18.71 -10.30
C THR A 200 5.02 -18.48 -8.83
N GLN A 201 6.00 -18.64 -7.96
CA GLN A 201 5.88 -18.39 -6.53
C GLN A 201 6.84 -17.29 -6.13
N VAL A 202 6.37 -16.46 -5.20
CA VAL A 202 7.12 -15.35 -4.65
C VAL A 202 7.25 -15.51 -3.14
N ALA A 203 8.39 -15.13 -2.60
CA ALA A 203 8.56 -14.86 -1.19
C ALA A 203 9.12 -13.45 -1.05
N CYS A 204 8.61 -12.70 -0.09
CA CYS A 204 9.08 -11.35 0.19
C CYS A 204 9.58 -11.28 1.63
N VAL A 205 10.68 -10.56 1.83
CA VAL A 205 11.15 -10.14 3.16
C VAL A 205 11.22 -8.63 3.15
N GLU A 206 10.65 -8.01 4.17
CA GLU A 206 10.66 -6.56 4.32
C GLU A 206 11.37 -6.19 5.62
N GLN A 207 12.13 -5.09 5.60
CA GLN A 207 12.68 -4.48 6.79
C GLN A 207 12.02 -3.12 7.02
N TRP A 208 11.41 -3.01 8.20
CA TRP A 208 10.82 -1.79 8.74
C TRP A 208 11.73 -1.24 9.83
N GLY A 209 12.14 0.02 9.69
CA GLY A 209 13.10 0.63 10.60
C GLY A 209 14.39 -0.18 10.75
N ALA A 210 14.92 -0.29 11.97
CA ALA A 210 16.25 -0.88 12.19
C ALA A 210 16.24 -2.41 12.42
N ARG A 211 15.15 -2.96 12.95
CA ARG A 211 15.10 -4.36 13.45
C ARG A 211 13.73 -5.02 13.32
N GLU A 212 12.78 -4.40 12.65
CA GLU A 212 11.45 -4.98 12.44
C GLU A 212 11.44 -5.61 11.05
N PHE A 213 11.02 -6.87 10.98
CA PHE A 213 11.01 -7.62 9.74
C PHE A 213 9.66 -8.28 9.56
N GLU A 214 9.15 -8.17 8.35
CA GLU A 214 7.97 -8.89 7.90
C GLU A 214 8.35 -9.82 6.74
N ALA A 215 7.52 -10.82 6.51
CA ALA A 215 7.70 -11.69 5.37
C ALA A 215 6.37 -12.23 4.89
N SER A 216 6.31 -12.52 3.60
CA SER A 216 5.16 -13.11 2.94
C SER A 216 5.59 -14.19 1.97
N HIS A 217 4.65 -15.07 1.64
CA HIS A 217 4.77 -16.03 0.55
C HIS A 217 3.49 -15.98 -0.26
N GLY A 218 3.63 -16.09 -1.58
CA GLY A 218 2.52 -15.94 -2.50
C GLY A 218 2.78 -16.59 -3.85
N VAL A 219 1.88 -16.28 -4.75
CA VAL A 219 1.91 -16.72 -6.15
C VAL A 219 1.80 -15.52 -7.06
N VAL A 220 2.38 -15.63 -8.24
CA VAL A 220 2.12 -14.69 -9.34
C VAL A 220 0.71 -14.97 -9.86
N VAL A 221 -0.07 -13.90 -10.07
CA VAL A 221 -1.46 -13.98 -10.52
C VAL A 221 -1.62 -13.21 -11.82
N ASN A 222 -2.36 -13.76 -12.76
CA ASN A 222 -2.71 -13.06 -14.00
C ASN A 222 -4.07 -12.37 -13.88
N ASP A 223 -4.25 -11.30 -14.65
CA ASP A 223 -5.48 -10.51 -14.71
C ASP A 223 -6.72 -11.36 -15.00
N TYR A 224 -6.61 -12.30 -15.94
CA TYR A 224 -7.70 -13.18 -16.37
C TYR A 224 -8.12 -14.23 -15.33
N GLU A 225 -7.33 -14.43 -14.26
CA GLU A 225 -7.66 -15.34 -13.16
C GLU A 225 -8.59 -14.68 -12.14
N ILE A 226 -8.61 -13.35 -12.08
CA ILE A 226 -9.53 -12.57 -11.27
C ILE A 226 -10.81 -12.35 -12.07
N THR A 227 -11.92 -12.85 -11.54
CA THR A 227 -13.21 -12.86 -12.24
C THR A 227 -14.31 -12.28 -11.35
N ASN A 228 -15.50 -12.06 -11.94
CA ASN A 228 -16.68 -11.62 -11.21
C ASN A 228 -16.42 -10.42 -10.28
N ILE A 229 -15.73 -9.39 -10.79
CA ILE A 229 -15.54 -8.15 -10.04
C ILE A 229 -16.91 -7.49 -9.83
N LEU A 230 -17.27 -7.29 -8.57
CA LEU A 230 -18.54 -6.71 -8.13
C LEU A 230 -18.25 -5.47 -7.27
N PRO A 231 -18.89 -4.33 -7.57
CA PRO A 231 -18.72 -3.14 -6.74
C PRO A 231 -19.47 -3.28 -5.43
N ALA A 232 -19.06 -2.51 -4.42
CA ALA A 232 -19.76 -2.44 -3.14
C ALA A 232 -21.26 -2.13 -3.34
N ALA A 233 -22.13 -2.88 -2.65
CA ALA A 233 -23.55 -2.58 -2.63
C ALA A 233 -23.79 -1.20 -2.00
N THR A 234 -24.36 -0.27 -2.77
CA THR A 234 -24.57 1.13 -2.38
C THR A 234 -25.80 1.37 -1.52
#